data_AF-A0A8A4Z821-F1
#
_entry.id   AF-A0A8A4Z821-F1
#
_cell.length_a   1.000
_cell.length_b   1.000
_cell.length_c   1.000
_cell.angle_alpha   90.00
_cell.angle_beta   90.00
_cell.angle_gamma   90.00
#
_symmetry.space_group_name_H-M   'P 1'
#
loop_
_entity.id
_entity.type
_entity.pdbx_description
1 polymer ?
#
loop_
_entity_poly.entity_id
_entity_poly.type
_entity_poly.pdbx_seq_one_letter_code
_entity_poly.pdbx_strand_id
1 'polypeptide(L)'
;MAKLQVTVCDECKSIERPTRHYRVVSEGRVALADLCEQHGKLLESFIVNIGAQPATRSTFEDKVKTLEEIEKAKRDRRIAARKS
;
A
#
# COMPACT_ATOMS: atom_id res chain seq x y z
N MET A 1 8.73 33.16 21.05
CA MET A 1 8.03 33.56 19.81
C MET A 1 7.22 32.37 19.33
N ALA A 2 5.92 32.54 19.07
CA ALA A 2 5.07 31.46 18.56
C ALA A 2 5.07 31.46 17.02
N LYS A 3 5.09 30.27 16.41
CA LYS A 3 4.97 30.08 14.96
C LYS A 3 3.62 29.44 14.68
N LEU A 4 2.82 30.08 13.83
CA LEU A 4 1.56 29.52 13.32
C LEU A 4 1.81 28.89 11.95
N GLN A 5 1.30 27.67 11.77
CA GLN A 5 1.33 26.95 10.51
C GLN A 5 -0.10 26.59 10.13
N VAL A 6 -0.48 26.92 8.90
CA VAL A 6 -1.82 26.68 8.35
C VAL A 6 -1.66 25.92 7.05
N THR A 7 -2.43 24.84 6.90
CA THR A 7 -2.53 24.06 5.67
C THR A 7 -3.75 24.53 4.89
N VAL A 8 -3.60 24.70 3.58
CA VAL A 8 -4.67 25.12 2.67
C VAL A 8 -4.73 24.21 1.46
N CYS A 9 -5.86 24.22 0.76
CA CYS A 9 -6.04 23.45 -0.46
C CYS A 9 -5.08 23.99 -1.52
N ASP A 10 -4.31 23.14 -2.19
CA ASP A 10 -3.36 23.53 -3.24
C ASP A 10 -4.05 24.23 -4.42
N GLU A 11 -5.29 23.84 -4.71
CA GLU A 11 -6.11 24.41 -5.78
C GLU A 11 -6.78 25.73 -5.38
N CYS A 12 -7.54 25.74 -4.28
CA CYS A 12 -8.31 26.94 -3.88
C CYS A 12 -7.48 27.97 -3.13
N LYS A 13 -6.45 27.52 -2.39
CA LYS A 13 -5.66 28.31 -1.43
C LYS A 13 -6.50 29.02 -0.36
N SER A 14 -7.72 28.54 -0.12
CA SER A 14 -8.64 29.08 0.88
C SER A 14 -8.33 28.51 2.26
N ILE A 15 -8.26 29.39 3.25
CA ILE A 15 -8.01 29.07 4.67
C ILE A 15 -9.29 28.61 5.38
N GLU A 16 -10.45 28.96 4.84
CA GLU A 16 -11.75 28.70 5.49
C GLU A 16 -12.23 27.26 5.31
N ARG A 17 -11.59 26.49 4.42
CA ARG A 17 -12.01 25.14 4.08
C ARG A 17 -11.06 24.11 4.70
N PRO A 18 -11.57 23.09 5.39
CA PRO A 18 -10.73 22.01 5.88
C PRO A 18 -10.13 21.24 4.71
N THR A 19 -8.88 20.82 4.89
CA THR A 19 -8.08 20.12 3.88
C THR A 19 -7.73 18.73 4.32
N ARG A 20 -7.63 17.81 3.36
CA ARG A 20 -7.12 16.46 3.55
C ARG A 20 -5.79 16.33 2.83
N HIS A 21 -4.88 15.58 3.43
CA HIS A 21 -3.56 15.27 2.89
C HIS A 21 -3.64 13.99 2.05
N TYR A 22 -3.21 14.05 0.80
CA TYR A 22 -3.15 12.92 -0.12
C TYR A 22 -1.71 12.62 -0.49
N ARG A 23 -1.39 11.31 -0.54
CA ARG A 23 -0.15 10.80 -1.08
C ARG A 23 -0.47 9.90 -2.27
N VAL A 24 -0.20 10.38 -3.47
CA VAL A 24 -0.45 9.66 -4.72
C VAL A 24 0.85 9.01 -5.18
N VAL A 25 0.83 7.70 -5.37
CA VAL A 25 1.98 6.93 -5.86
C VAL A 25 1.63 6.33 -7.22
N SER A 26 2.41 6.65 -8.24
CA SER A 26 2.25 6.11 -9.59
C SER A 26 3.60 5.94 -10.26
N GLU A 27 3.87 4.76 -10.83
CA GLU A 27 5.10 4.46 -11.59
C GLU A 27 6.41 4.86 -10.86
N GLY A 28 6.46 4.61 -9.55
CA GLY A 28 7.62 4.97 -8.71
C GLY A 28 7.75 6.46 -8.39
N ARG A 29 6.82 7.30 -8.85
CA ARG A 29 6.71 8.72 -8.48
C ARG A 29 5.75 8.88 -7.32
N VAL A 30 6.05 9.85 -6.46
CA VAL A 30 5.23 10.22 -5.31
C VAL A 30 4.87 11.69 -5.42
N ALA A 31 3.58 11.98 -5.40
CA ALA A 31 3.05 13.34 -5.28
C ALA A 31 2.32 13.49 -3.95
N LEU A 32 2.53 14.62 -3.27
CA LEU A 32 1.78 15.03 -2.09
C LEU A 32 0.85 16.17 -2.50
N ALA A 33 -0.40 16.12 -2.07
CA ALA A 33 -1.39 17.14 -2.39
C ALA A 33 -2.33 17.36 -1.21
N ASP A 34 -2.62 18.62 -0.92
CA ASP A 34 -3.54 19.03 0.11
C ASP A 34 -4.81 19.55 -0.56
N LEU A 35 -5.93 18.85 -0.40
CA LEU A 35 -7.16 19.17 -1.14
C LEU A 35 -8.34 19.33 -0.19
N CYS A 36 -9.18 20.32 -0.44
CA CYS A 36 -10.48 20.43 0.21
C CYS A 36 -11.46 19.40 -0.37
N GLU A 37 -12.58 19.18 0.32
CA GLU A 37 -13.60 18.18 -0.06
C GLU A 37 -13.99 18.23 -1.54
N GLN A 38 -14.18 19.43 -2.09
CA GLN A 38 -14.58 19.61 -3.49
C GLN A 38 -13.51 19.12 -4.49
N HIS A 39 -12.22 19.40 -4.22
CA HIS A 39 -11.12 19.04 -5.12
C HIS A 39 -10.61 17.62 -4.87
N GLY A 40 -10.68 17.14 -3.63
CA GLY A 40 -10.38 15.75 -3.26
C GLY A 40 -11.43 14.75 -3.74
N LYS A 41 -12.65 15.19 -4.08
CA LYS A 41 -13.78 14.32 -4.43
C LYS A 41 -13.46 13.28 -5.52
N LEU A 42 -12.69 13.68 -6.54
CA LEU A 42 -12.30 12.76 -7.60
C LEU A 42 -11.38 11.66 -7.08
N LEU A 43 -10.36 12.01 -6.29
CA LEU A 43 -9.46 11.05 -5.67
C LEU A 43 -10.19 10.10 -4.72
N GLU A 44 -11.09 10.63 -3.89
CA GLU A 44 -11.92 9.82 -2.99
C GLU A 44 -12.78 8.81 -3.76
N SER A 45 -13.36 9.24 -4.89
CA SER A 45 -14.14 8.35 -5.76
C SER A 45 -13.30 7.21 -6.33
N PHE A 46 -12.04 7.49 -6.73
CA PHE A 46 -11.10 6.46 -7.16
C PHE A 46 -10.72 5.53 -6.00
N ILE A 47 -10.43 6.06 -4.82
CA ILE A 47 -10.05 5.28 -3.63
C ILE A 47 -11.17 4.32 -3.23
N VAL A 48 -12.42 4.79 -3.20
CA VAL A 48 -13.59 3.95 -2.86
C VAL A 48 -13.79 2.85 -3.89
N ASN A 49 -13.69 3.17 -5.19
CA ASN A 49 -13.86 2.19 -6.27
C ASN A 49 -12.74 1.14 -6.30
N ILE A 50 -11.51 1.52 -5.97
CA ILE A 50 -10.35 0.61 -5.92
C ILE A 50 -10.35 -0.21 -4.62
N GLY A 51 -10.74 0.39 -3.49
CA GLY A 51 -10.82 -0.26 -2.18
C GLY A 51 -11.88 -1.37 -2.10
N ALA A 52 -12.80 -1.45 -3.05
CA ALA A 52 -13.75 -2.56 -3.21
C ALA A 52 -13.13 -3.83 -3.80
N GLN A 53 -11.87 -3.80 -4.28
CA GLN A 53 -11.16 -5.03 -4.62
C GLN A 53 -10.44 -5.53 -3.37
N PRO A 54 -10.80 -6.73 -2.84
CA PRO A 54 -9.97 -7.34 -1.81
C PRO A 54 -8.57 -7.45 -2.38
N ALA A 55 -7.59 -6.90 -1.65
CA ALA A 55 -6.19 -7.15 -1.95
C ALA A 55 -6.05 -8.67 -2.05
N THR A 56 -5.88 -9.18 -3.27
CA THR A 56 -5.52 -10.56 -3.48
C THR A 56 -4.14 -10.68 -2.86
N ARG A 57 -4.09 -11.12 -1.59
CA ARG A 57 -2.88 -11.65 -0.97
C ARG A 57 -2.47 -12.79 -1.87
N SER A 58 -1.62 -12.46 -2.83
CA SER A 58 -1.10 -13.36 -3.83
C SER A 58 -0.33 -14.46 -3.12
N THR A 59 -0.91 -15.67 -3.01
CA THR A 59 -0.28 -17.01 -3.10
C THR A 59 1.06 -17.29 -2.39
N PHE A 60 1.53 -16.40 -1.51
CA PHE A 60 2.80 -16.50 -0.82
C PHE A 60 2.64 -17.16 0.56
N GLU A 61 1.46 -17.01 1.18
CA GLU A 61 1.13 -17.69 2.45
C GLU A 61 1.07 -19.23 2.26
N ASP A 62 0.64 -19.73 1.10
CA ASP A 62 0.62 -21.17 0.80
C ASP A 62 2.00 -21.80 0.53
N LYS A 63 3.06 -20.98 0.46
CA LYS A 63 4.44 -21.45 0.18
C LYS A 63 5.37 -21.39 1.39
N VAL A 64 4.86 -21.01 2.57
CA VAL A 64 5.67 -21.01 3.79
C VAL A 64 5.77 -22.44 4.32
N LYS A 65 6.88 -23.10 4.01
CA LYS A 65 7.23 -24.38 4.64
C LYS A 65 7.92 -24.11 5.97
N THR A 66 7.56 -24.87 6.99
CA THR A 66 8.28 -24.91 8.25
C THR A 66 9.71 -25.42 8.04
N LEU A 67 10.62 -25.08 8.97
CA LEU A 67 11.99 -25.57 8.95
C LEU A 67 12.04 -27.11 8.93
N GLU A 68 11.13 -27.76 9.66
CA GLU A 68 11.02 -29.22 9.71
C GLU A 68 10.65 -29.83 8.35
N GLU A 69 9.71 -29.21 7.62
CA GLU A 69 9.32 -29.66 6.27
C GLU A 69 10.46 -29.50 5.25
N ILE A 70 11.28 -28.45 5.40
CA ILE A 70 12.46 -28.23 4.56
C ILE A 70 13.53 -29.28 4.84
N GLU A 71 13.79 -29.60 6.10
CA GLU A 71 14.78 -30.62 6.48
C GLU A 71 14.35 -32.03 6.05
N LYS A 72 13.06 -32.36 6.19
CA LYS A 72 12.50 -33.62 5.71
C LYS A 72 12.65 -33.77 4.20
N ALA A 73 12.27 -32.75 3.42
CA ALA A 73 12.41 -32.79 1.96
C ALA A 73 13.88 -32.92 1.52
N LYS A 74 14.83 -32.31 2.23
CA LYS A 74 16.27 -32.49 1.98
C LYS A 74 16.73 -33.92 2.28
N ARG A 75 16.24 -34.53 3.36
CA ARG A 75 16.54 -35.91 3.75
C ARG A 75 16.03 -36.90 2.71
N ASP A 76 14.79 -36.74 2.26
CA ASP A 76 14.16 -37.63 1.28
C ASP A 76 14.88 -37.55 -0.08
N ARG A 77 15.29 -36.35 -0.52
CA ARG A 77 16.11 -36.18 -1.72
C ARG A 77 17.47 -36.87 -1.61
N ARG A 78 18.12 -36.82 -0.45
CA ARG A 78 19.40 -37.52 -0.20
C ARG A 78 19.25 -39.04 -0.23
N ILE A 79 18.12 -39.55 0.27
CA ILE A 79 17.83 -40.99 0.25
C ILE A 79 17.54 -41.45 -1.19
N ALA A 80 16.77 -40.68 -1.96
CA ALA A 80 16.48 -40.98 -3.36
C ALA A 80 17.75 -41.00 -4.22
N ALA A 81 18.64 -40.01 -4.05
CA ALA A 81 19.92 -39.93 -4.75
C ALA A 81 20.92 -41.05 -4.39
N ARG A 82 20.71 -41.76 -3.27
CA ARG A 82 21.52 -42.92 -2.84
C ARG A 82 20.96 -44.27 -3.32
N LYS A 83 19.72 -44.30 -3.80
CA LYS A 83 19.05 -45.49 -4.35
C LYS A 83 19.09 -45.52 -5.88
N SER A 84 19.68 -44.51 -6.51
CA SER A 84 19.98 -44.41 -7.94
C SER A 84 21.43 -44.84 -8.16
#